data_AF-A0AAU8RFB1-F1
#
_entry.id   AF-A0AAU8RFB1-F1
#
_cell.length_a   1.000
_cell.length_b   1.000
_cell.length_c   1.000
_cell.angle_alpha   90.00
_cell.angle_beta   90.00
_cell.angle_gamma   90.00
#
_symmetry.space_group_name_H-M   'P 1'
#
loop_
_entity.id
_entity.type
_entity.pdbx_description
1 polymer ?
#
loop_
_entity_poly.entity_id
_entity_poly.type
_entity_poly.pdbx_seq_one_letter_code
_entity_poly.pdbx_strand_id
1 'polypeptide(L)'
;MYLKRLFIFRKVSIFQQTTTPMNNDYRSPSFKRWLDKLQQESWQLELIISGFAIYALILAYEPISINISEAMNSQQTIKMILWFIVFISWAIFIFNLTLHIVLRGLWIGALGLRYVSGDIDYHKLNYSKKFTKHLKKRVGTFDRYIARLEKYCSILFAISFLVFFYILGFFTILLTLTGLSYFVTEVLNLKGILKKAIGICMVILFGMGILLTFIDFITMGYLKKNKYISLVYYPFYRLFTYLTLSFLYRPLVYNFLDNKFGRRLSLMLLPSYLAIIFFSTLYYQNSNYILKTDISSEVYSYQNHYEDLLIEKTDFGNIITIPSKVIRTPYLQIFLYYTEQIEDHVFESNKNLKPKEDLRSFKSDFVNINIETNNKKDLRLDYLKTLNEIYSIRIDSSKYKADFIISTNSKERLGFETYFNIRDLKEGKHILRILAPPADSTQVANDTLVTIPFWHFKD
;
A
#
# COMPACT_ATOMS: atom_id res chain seq x y z
N MET A 1 -51.08 38.81 -17.14
CA MET A 1 -52.08 37.75 -17.34
C MET A 1 -51.34 36.56 -17.92
N TYR A 2 -51.43 35.38 -17.30
CA TYR A 2 -50.74 34.10 -17.62
C TYR A 2 -49.22 33.99 -17.40
N LEU A 3 -48.83 33.48 -16.23
CA LEU A 3 -47.85 32.39 -16.03
C LEU A 3 -47.68 32.11 -14.52
N LYS A 4 -48.70 31.48 -13.93
CA LYS A 4 -48.64 30.84 -12.60
C LYS A 4 -49.36 29.51 -12.72
N ARG A 5 -48.61 28.41 -12.84
CA ARG A 5 -48.95 27.03 -12.44
C ARG A 5 -48.09 26.04 -13.22
N LEU A 6 -47.00 25.56 -12.62
CA LEU A 6 -46.48 24.19 -12.80
C LEU A 6 -45.30 23.95 -11.85
N PHE A 7 -45.56 24.00 -10.56
CA PHE A 7 -44.75 23.32 -9.54
C PHE A 7 -45.68 22.88 -8.42
N ILE A 8 -46.49 21.85 -8.69
CA ILE A 8 -47.14 21.07 -7.65
C ILE A 8 -46.10 20.05 -7.21
N PHE A 9 -45.26 20.42 -6.24
CA PHE A 9 -44.60 19.44 -5.40
C PHE A 9 -45.70 18.70 -4.65
N ARG A 10 -46.04 17.50 -5.14
CA ARG A 10 -46.80 16.53 -4.37
C ARG A 10 -45.94 16.23 -3.14
N LYS A 11 -46.35 16.76 -1.99
CA LYS A 11 -45.78 16.44 -0.68
C LYS A 11 -45.84 14.92 -0.52
N VAL A 12 -44.77 14.23 -0.87
CA VAL A 12 -44.60 12.82 -0.56
C VAL A 12 -44.36 12.78 0.95
N SER A 13 -45.44 12.49 1.66
CA SER A 13 -45.47 12.24 3.10
C SER A 13 -44.66 10.97 3.40
N ILE A 14 -43.34 11.10 3.56
CA ILE A 14 -42.47 10.02 4.07
C ILE A 14 -41.94 10.33 5.49
N PHE A 15 -42.22 11.51 6.05
CA PHE A 15 -41.77 11.89 7.39
C PHE A 15 -42.89 12.48 8.27
N GLN A 16 -44.03 11.79 8.35
CA GLN A 16 -44.98 11.97 9.44
C GLN A 16 -45.30 10.63 10.09
N GLN A 17 -44.27 10.02 10.69
CA GLN A 17 -44.47 9.14 11.85
C GLN A 17 -44.22 9.99 13.10
N THR A 18 -45.28 10.15 13.89
CA THR A 18 -45.34 10.62 15.27
C THR A 18 -43.98 10.67 15.97
N THR A 19 -43.44 11.87 16.15
CA THR A 19 -42.28 12.16 17.00
C THR A 19 -42.71 12.12 18.47
N THR A 20 -43.05 10.93 18.98
CA THR A 20 -42.81 10.66 20.41
C THR A 20 -41.29 10.59 20.57
N PRO A 21 -40.67 11.32 21.53
CA PRO A 21 -39.24 11.23 21.74
C PRO A 21 -38.90 9.75 21.97
N MET A 22 -38.09 9.20 21.07
CA MET A 22 -37.69 7.80 21.16
C MET A 22 -37.02 7.63 22.53
N ASN A 23 -37.59 6.76 23.37
CA ASN A 23 -36.96 6.44 24.64
C ASN A 23 -35.62 5.79 24.31
N ASN A 24 -34.53 6.53 24.49
CA ASN A 24 -33.16 6.14 24.10
C ASN A 24 -32.60 4.98 24.94
N ASP A 25 -33.42 4.37 25.80
CA ASP A 25 -33.07 3.14 26.48
C ASP A 25 -33.03 1.97 25.48
N TYR A 26 -31.83 1.41 25.30
CA TYR A 26 -31.54 0.25 24.47
C TYR A 26 -32.33 -1.02 24.89
N ARG A 27 -32.93 -1.03 26.08
CA ARG A 27 -33.77 -2.12 26.59
C ARG A 27 -35.24 -2.00 26.16
N SER A 28 -35.67 -0.83 25.70
CA SER A 28 -37.08 -0.57 25.38
C SER A 28 -37.58 -1.41 24.19
N PRO A 29 -38.85 -1.86 24.21
CA PRO A 29 -39.44 -2.58 23.06
C PRO A 29 -39.45 -1.75 21.77
N SER A 30 -39.59 -0.43 21.87
CA SER A 30 -39.52 0.51 20.74
C SER A 30 -38.14 0.51 20.09
N PHE A 31 -37.07 0.52 20.88
CA PHE A 31 -35.70 0.47 20.38
C PHE A 31 -35.43 -0.86 19.66
N LYS A 32 -35.88 -1.99 20.24
CA LYS A 32 -35.73 -3.31 19.61
C LYS A 32 -36.41 -3.39 18.24
N ARG A 33 -37.66 -2.94 18.13
CA ARG A 33 -38.39 -2.91 16.84
C ARG A 33 -37.72 -2.01 15.81
N TRP A 34 -37.22 -0.85 16.25
CA TRP A 34 -36.46 0.06 15.38
C TRP A 34 -35.16 -0.59 14.90
N LEU A 35 -34.43 -1.25 15.80
CA LEU A 35 -33.21 -1.99 15.47
C LEU A 35 -33.47 -3.13 14.48
N ASP A 36 -34.54 -3.91 14.69
CA ASP A 36 -34.94 -4.99 13.78
C ASP A 36 -35.25 -4.45 12.37
N LYS A 37 -35.93 -3.30 12.28
CA LYS A 37 -36.21 -2.65 11.00
C LYS A 37 -34.93 -2.19 10.31
N LEU A 38 -34.04 -1.52 11.04
CA LEU A 38 -32.74 -1.08 10.52
C LEU A 38 -31.89 -2.26 10.03
N GLN A 39 -31.93 -3.38 10.76
CA GLN A 39 -31.23 -4.59 10.36
C GLN A 39 -31.81 -5.18 9.07
N GLN A 40 -33.13 -5.12 8.88
CA GLN A 40 -33.77 -5.60 7.64
C GLN A 40 -33.46 -4.70 6.43
N GLU A 41 -33.27 -3.41 6.66
CA GLU A 41 -32.94 -2.43 5.62
C GLU A 41 -31.43 -2.18 5.46
N SER A 42 -30.58 -2.85 6.27
CA SER A 42 -29.13 -2.60 6.33
C SER A 42 -28.45 -2.79 4.98
N TRP A 43 -28.98 -3.71 4.17
CA TRP A 43 -28.46 -3.99 2.84
C TRP A 43 -28.36 -2.77 1.92
N GLN A 44 -29.26 -1.79 2.07
CA GLN A 44 -29.23 -0.57 1.28
C GLN A 44 -27.99 0.25 1.63
N LEU A 45 -27.76 0.43 2.93
CA LEU A 45 -26.60 1.16 3.45
C LEU A 45 -25.30 0.41 3.15
N GLU A 46 -25.29 -0.91 3.30
CA GLU A 46 -24.15 -1.77 2.97
C GLU A 46 -23.72 -1.59 1.51
N LEU A 47 -24.68 -1.58 0.57
CA LEU A 47 -24.41 -1.41 -0.86
C LEU A 47 -23.92 0.01 -1.18
N ILE A 48 -24.57 1.03 -0.63
CA ILE A 48 -24.20 2.44 -0.85
C ILE A 48 -22.78 2.71 -0.35
N ILE A 49 -22.49 2.33 0.90
CA ILE A 49 -21.17 2.55 1.52
C ILE A 49 -20.10 1.76 0.77
N SER A 50 -20.37 0.50 0.41
CA SER A 50 -19.42 -0.31 -0.36
C SER A 50 -19.14 0.31 -1.74
N GLY A 51 -20.17 0.78 -2.44
CA GLY A 51 -20.02 1.41 -3.75
C GLY A 51 -19.15 2.67 -3.71
N PHE A 52 -19.42 3.58 -2.77
CA PHE A 52 -18.61 4.78 -2.58
C PHE A 52 -17.18 4.45 -2.16
N ALA A 53 -16.99 3.49 -1.26
CA ALA A 53 -15.66 3.06 -0.82
C ALA A 53 -14.86 2.46 -1.97
N ILE A 54 -15.46 1.59 -2.80
CA ILE A 54 -14.80 1.01 -3.98
C ILE A 54 -14.39 2.10 -4.96
N TYR A 55 -15.27 3.07 -5.24
CA TYR A 55 -14.95 4.17 -6.12
C TYR A 55 -13.75 4.98 -5.60
N ALA A 56 -13.74 5.33 -4.30
CA ALA A 56 -12.63 6.02 -3.68
C ALA A 56 -11.32 5.21 -3.72
N LEU A 57 -11.40 3.89 -3.52
CA LEU A 57 -10.25 3.01 -3.61
C LEU A 57 -9.70 2.93 -5.05
N ILE A 58 -10.56 2.87 -6.06
CA ILE A 58 -10.11 2.90 -7.47
C ILE A 58 -9.33 4.19 -7.74
N LEU A 59 -9.85 5.34 -7.30
CA LEU A 59 -9.15 6.63 -7.43
C LEU A 59 -7.84 6.69 -6.64
N ALA A 60 -7.75 5.97 -5.52
CA ALA A 60 -6.55 5.92 -4.70
C ALA A 60 -5.41 5.09 -5.33
N TYR A 61 -5.70 4.22 -6.30
CA TYR A 61 -4.69 3.33 -6.89
C TYR A 61 -3.54 4.09 -7.56
N GLU A 62 -3.84 5.04 -8.45
CA GLU A 62 -2.84 5.83 -9.17
C GLU A 62 -1.87 6.54 -8.19
N PRO A 63 -2.32 7.36 -7.23
CA PRO A 63 -1.42 8.04 -6.31
C PRO A 63 -0.62 7.07 -5.41
N ILE A 64 -1.21 5.94 -4.99
CA ILE A 64 -0.46 4.91 -4.25
C ILE A 64 0.67 4.35 -5.13
N SER A 65 0.36 3.98 -6.37
CA SER A 65 1.33 3.40 -7.31
C SER A 65 2.47 4.36 -7.64
N ILE A 66 2.17 5.64 -7.90
CA ILE A 66 3.17 6.68 -8.15
C ILE A 66 4.10 6.82 -6.95
N ASN A 67 3.58 6.84 -5.72
CA ASN A 67 4.39 7.00 -4.53
C ASN A 67 5.27 5.78 -4.21
N ILE A 68 4.78 4.56 -4.48
CA ILE A 68 5.60 3.34 -4.38
C ILE A 68 6.76 3.41 -5.36
N SER A 69 6.45 3.64 -6.63
CA SER A 69 7.46 3.69 -7.68
C SER A 69 8.46 4.82 -7.43
N GLU A 70 8.02 6.00 -6.98
CA GLU A 70 8.92 7.09 -6.59
C GLU A 70 9.84 6.68 -5.44
N ALA A 71 9.30 6.07 -4.38
CA ALA A 71 10.10 5.66 -3.25
C ALA A 71 11.11 4.56 -3.60
N MET A 72 10.75 3.65 -4.51
CA MET A 72 11.65 2.62 -5.04
C MET A 72 12.80 3.24 -5.84
N ASN A 73 12.51 4.15 -6.77
CA ASN A 73 13.52 4.75 -7.63
C ASN A 73 14.45 5.70 -6.88
N SER A 74 13.92 6.48 -5.93
CA SER A 74 14.73 7.32 -5.05
C SER A 74 15.43 6.53 -3.93
N GLN A 75 15.21 5.22 -3.86
CA GLN A 75 15.77 4.29 -2.86
C GLN A 75 15.42 4.64 -1.41
N GLN A 76 14.30 5.32 -1.21
CA GLN A 76 13.79 5.73 0.10
C GLN A 76 13.10 4.55 0.80
N THR A 77 13.90 3.69 1.43
CA THR A 77 13.45 2.39 1.96
C THR A 77 12.26 2.53 2.92
N ILE A 78 12.28 3.53 3.82
CA ILE A 78 11.19 3.74 4.78
C ILE A 78 9.90 4.18 4.06
N LYS A 79 9.99 5.14 3.13
CA LYS A 79 8.85 5.61 2.34
C LYS A 79 8.26 4.46 1.50
N MET A 80 9.12 3.62 0.93
CA MET A 80 8.74 2.45 0.16
C MET A 80 7.95 1.46 1.03
N ILE A 81 8.46 1.07 2.19
CA ILE A 81 7.78 0.15 3.11
C ILE A 81 6.40 0.68 3.51
N LEU A 82 6.32 1.97 3.86
CA LEU A 82 5.05 2.60 4.25
C LEU A 82 4.00 2.54 3.13
N TRP A 83 4.38 2.90 1.90
CA TRP A 83 3.44 2.84 0.77
C TRP A 83 3.10 1.41 0.34
N PHE A 84 4.02 0.45 0.45
CA PHE A 84 3.70 -0.97 0.23
C PHE A 84 2.66 -1.48 1.22
N ILE A 85 2.75 -1.10 2.50
CA ILE A 85 1.74 -1.45 3.50
C ILE A 85 0.38 -0.84 3.11
N VAL A 86 0.34 0.43 2.70
CA VAL A 86 -0.89 1.08 2.19
C VAL A 86 -1.45 0.34 0.99
N PHE A 87 -0.61 -0.09 0.05
CA PHE A 87 -1.02 -0.85 -1.14
C PHE A 87 -1.60 -2.22 -0.80
N ILE A 88 -0.97 -2.98 0.09
CA ILE A 88 -1.52 -4.28 0.56
C ILE A 88 -2.88 -4.05 1.22
N SER A 89 -3.01 -2.98 2.00
CA SER A 89 -4.25 -2.62 2.67
C SER A 89 -5.36 -2.27 1.68
N TRP A 90 -5.02 -1.45 0.69
CA TRP A 90 -5.88 -1.12 -0.44
C TRP A 90 -6.34 -2.39 -1.17
N ALA A 91 -5.41 -3.29 -1.52
CA ALA A 91 -5.68 -4.52 -2.26
C ALA A 91 -6.63 -5.46 -1.49
N ILE A 92 -6.42 -5.62 -0.19
CA ILE A 92 -7.30 -6.42 0.66
C ILE A 92 -8.69 -5.79 0.73
N PHE A 93 -8.78 -4.47 0.92
CA PHE A 93 -10.06 -3.80 1.11
C PHE A 93 -10.90 -3.74 -0.18
N ILE A 94 -10.27 -3.42 -1.33
CA ILE A 94 -10.94 -3.43 -2.63
C ILE A 94 -11.43 -4.84 -2.99
N PHE A 95 -10.64 -5.88 -2.72
CA PHE A 95 -11.03 -7.26 -2.95
C PHE A 95 -12.26 -7.66 -2.13
N ASN A 96 -12.25 -7.40 -0.82
CA ASN A 96 -13.37 -7.77 0.06
C ASN A 96 -14.66 -7.03 -0.31
N LEU A 97 -14.59 -5.72 -0.55
CA LEU A 97 -15.76 -4.94 -0.91
C LEU A 97 -16.31 -5.33 -2.28
N THR A 98 -15.43 -5.64 -3.25
CA THR A 98 -15.85 -6.15 -4.55
C THR A 98 -16.55 -7.50 -4.41
N LEU A 99 -15.96 -8.43 -3.64
CA LEU A 99 -16.59 -9.72 -3.35
C LEU A 99 -17.95 -9.55 -2.66
N HIS A 100 -18.07 -8.57 -1.76
CA HIS A 100 -19.33 -8.23 -1.09
C HIS A 100 -20.39 -7.75 -2.09
N ILE A 101 -20.07 -6.82 -2.99
CA ILE A 101 -21.03 -6.35 -4.00
C ILE A 101 -21.43 -7.49 -4.96
N VAL A 102 -20.49 -8.35 -5.37
CA VAL A 102 -20.79 -9.50 -6.23
C VAL A 102 -21.77 -10.47 -5.54
N LEU A 103 -21.53 -10.80 -4.26
CA LEU A 103 -22.45 -11.64 -3.49
C LEU A 103 -23.81 -10.96 -3.27
N ARG A 104 -23.83 -9.64 -3.07
CA ARG A 104 -25.08 -8.87 -2.93
C ARG A 104 -25.86 -8.86 -4.24
N GLY A 105 -25.19 -8.72 -5.38
CA GLY A 105 -25.80 -8.84 -6.71
C GLY A 105 -26.44 -10.20 -6.92
N LEU A 106 -25.75 -11.29 -6.52
CA LEU A 106 -26.31 -12.64 -6.54
C LEU A 106 -27.53 -12.77 -5.62
N TRP A 107 -27.49 -12.17 -4.42
CA TRP A 107 -28.62 -12.15 -3.49
C TRP A 107 -29.83 -11.39 -4.07
N ILE A 108 -29.64 -10.20 -4.64
CA ILE A 108 -30.71 -9.42 -5.27
C ILE A 108 -31.33 -10.22 -6.42
N GLY A 109 -30.49 -10.84 -7.27
CA GLY A 109 -30.95 -11.71 -8.35
C GLY A 109 -31.76 -12.90 -7.85
N ALA A 110 -31.33 -13.54 -6.76
CA ALA A 110 -32.07 -14.64 -6.14
C ALA A 110 -33.42 -14.18 -5.55
N LEU A 111 -33.49 -13.00 -4.94
CA LEU A 111 -34.73 -12.42 -4.43
C LEU A 111 -35.70 -12.08 -5.59
N GLY A 112 -35.19 -11.49 -6.66
CA GLY A 112 -35.97 -11.20 -7.87
C GLY A 112 -36.52 -12.48 -8.52
N LEU A 113 -35.69 -13.53 -8.61
CA LEU A 113 -36.14 -14.83 -9.10
C LEU A 113 -37.22 -15.43 -8.19
N ARG A 114 -37.05 -15.33 -6.86
CA ARG A 114 -38.03 -15.84 -5.90
C ARG A 114 -39.39 -15.18 -6.04
N TYR A 115 -39.43 -13.88 -6.33
CA TYR A 115 -40.67 -13.15 -6.57
C TYR A 115 -41.46 -13.68 -7.77
N VAL A 116 -40.76 -14.09 -8.84
CA VAL A 116 -41.39 -14.57 -10.09
C VAL A 116 -41.68 -16.07 -10.06
N SER A 117 -40.72 -16.90 -9.63
CA SER A 117 -40.81 -18.36 -9.75
C SER A 117 -41.20 -19.09 -8.46
N GLY A 118 -41.27 -18.42 -7.32
CA GLY A 118 -41.54 -19.07 -6.03
C GLY A 118 -40.40 -19.99 -5.56
N ASP A 119 -40.72 -20.97 -4.70
CA ASP A 119 -39.76 -21.96 -4.20
C ASP A 119 -39.52 -23.12 -5.19
N ILE A 120 -38.45 -23.88 -4.97
CA ILE A 120 -38.11 -25.05 -5.76
C ILE A 120 -39.13 -26.17 -5.50
N ASP A 121 -39.96 -26.45 -6.51
CA ASP A 121 -40.80 -27.65 -6.56
C ASP A 121 -40.02 -28.83 -7.16
N TYR A 122 -39.44 -29.64 -6.29
CA TYR A 122 -38.69 -30.83 -6.66
C TYR A 122 -39.52 -31.91 -7.38
N HIS A 123 -40.86 -31.89 -7.28
CA HIS A 123 -41.72 -32.84 -7.97
C HIS A 123 -41.85 -32.48 -9.45
N LYS A 124 -41.96 -31.18 -9.77
CA LYS A 124 -42.02 -30.69 -11.16
C LYS A 124 -40.74 -30.90 -11.96
N LEU A 125 -39.59 -31.06 -11.28
CA LEU A 125 -38.31 -31.35 -11.94
C LEU A 125 -38.24 -32.77 -12.53
N ASN A 126 -39.09 -33.69 -12.08
CA ASN A 126 -39.16 -35.08 -12.54
C ASN A 126 -37.81 -35.84 -12.55
N TYR A 127 -36.94 -35.54 -11.59
CA TYR A 127 -35.63 -36.21 -11.46
C TYR A 127 -35.72 -37.56 -10.74
N SER A 128 -34.74 -38.43 -11.00
CA SER A 128 -34.66 -39.73 -10.34
C SER A 128 -34.50 -39.60 -8.82
N LYS A 129 -34.98 -40.61 -8.07
CA LYS A 129 -35.02 -40.59 -6.60
C LYS A 129 -33.67 -40.25 -5.96
N LYS A 130 -32.56 -40.73 -6.53
CA LYS A 130 -31.20 -40.47 -6.04
C LYS A 130 -30.85 -38.98 -6.13
N PHE A 131 -31.10 -38.34 -7.28
CA PHE A 131 -30.87 -36.91 -7.47
C PHE A 131 -31.82 -36.06 -6.64
N THR A 132 -33.12 -36.38 -6.60
CA THR A 132 -34.10 -35.65 -5.80
C THR A 132 -33.74 -35.65 -4.31
N LYS A 133 -33.32 -36.81 -3.76
CA LYS A 133 -32.84 -36.90 -2.37
C LYS A 133 -31.57 -36.08 -2.14
N HIS A 134 -30.63 -36.10 -3.09
CA HIS A 134 -29.40 -35.33 -3.01
C HIS A 134 -29.67 -33.81 -3.02
N LEU A 135 -30.48 -33.33 -3.97
CA LEU A 135 -30.78 -31.91 -4.13
C LEU A 135 -31.58 -31.36 -2.92
N LYS A 136 -32.61 -32.09 -2.45
CA LYS A 136 -33.33 -31.71 -1.22
C LYS A 136 -32.39 -31.58 -0.01
N LYS A 137 -31.35 -32.42 0.08
CA LYS A 137 -30.36 -32.38 1.18
C LYS A 137 -29.32 -31.27 1.01
N ARG A 138 -28.79 -31.06 -0.20
CA ARG A 138 -27.64 -30.16 -0.44
C ARG A 138 -28.03 -28.76 -0.88
N VAL A 139 -29.01 -28.64 -1.77
CA VAL A 139 -29.55 -27.37 -2.25
C VAL A 139 -30.58 -26.85 -1.24
N GLY A 140 -31.54 -27.68 -0.87
CA GLY A 140 -32.61 -27.32 0.08
C GLY A 140 -33.67 -26.43 -0.55
N THR A 141 -34.37 -25.63 0.26
CA THR A 141 -35.30 -24.63 -0.27
C THR A 141 -34.56 -23.42 -0.81
N PHE A 142 -35.17 -22.72 -1.77
CA PHE A 142 -34.61 -21.49 -2.32
C PHE A 142 -34.56 -20.38 -1.28
N ASP A 143 -35.53 -20.31 -0.36
CA ASP A 143 -35.49 -19.39 0.77
C ASP A 143 -34.26 -19.59 1.65
N ARG A 144 -33.86 -20.85 1.89
CA ARG A 144 -32.66 -21.16 2.66
C ARG A 144 -31.39 -20.73 1.93
N TYR A 145 -31.40 -20.74 0.60
CA TYR A 145 -30.30 -20.20 -0.19
C TYR A 145 -30.22 -18.68 -0.05
N ILE A 146 -31.33 -17.96 -0.21
CA ILE A 146 -31.43 -16.50 -0.05
C ILE A 146 -31.00 -16.08 1.37
N ALA A 147 -31.50 -16.76 2.41
CA ALA A 147 -31.13 -16.49 3.80
C ALA A 147 -29.64 -16.75 4.09
N ARG A 148 -29.04 -17.76 3.44
CA ARG A 148 -27.59 -17.99 3.53
C ARG A 148 -26.82 -16.85 2.87
N LEU A 149 -27.21 -16.46 1.66
CA LEU A 149 -26.58 -15.37 0.94
C LEU A 149 -26.62 -14.06 1.74
N GLU A 150 -27.76 -13.72 2.35
CA GLU A 150 -27.89 -12.56 3.25
C GLU A 150 -26.82 -12.61 4.34
N LYS A 151 -26.74 -13.75 5.04
CA LYS A 151 -25.77 -13.96 6.10
C LYS A 151 -24.33 -13.83 5.61
N TYR A 152 -24.00 -14.34 4.43
CA TYR A 152 -22.66 -14.18 3.84
C TYR A 152 -22.37 -12.71 3.51
N CYS A 153 -23.32 -11.97 2.94
CA CYS A 153 -23.15 -10.56 2.59
C CYS A 153 -22.87 -9.70 3.83
N SER A 154 -23.76 -9.74 4.84
CA SER A 154 -23.62 -8.90 6.04
C SER A 154 -22.33 -9.22 6.81
N ILE A 155 -21.95 -10.49 6.85
CA ILE A 155 -20.71 -10.91 7.51
C ILE A 155 -19.49 -10.46 6.73
N LEU A 156 -19.48 -10.60 5.40
CA LEU A 156 -18.36 -10.15 4.60
C LEU A 156 -18.19 -8.63 4.70
N PHE A 157 -19.29 -7.87 4.68
CA PHE A 157 -19.28 -6.43 4.91
C PHE A 157 -18.63 -6.09 6.26
N ALA A 158 -19.07 -6.70 7.35
CA ALA A 158 -18.51 -6.47 8.68
C ALA A 158 -17.04 -6.90 8.80
N ILE A 159 -16.63 -7.98 8.11
CA ILE A 159 -15.24 -8.42 8.04
C ILE A 159 -14.36 -7.40 7.31
N SER A 160 -14.85 -6.78 6.23
CA SER A 160 -14.11 -5.73 5.51
C SER A 160 -13.68 -4.62 6.46
N PHE A 161 -14.62 -4.10 7.26
CA PHE A 161 -14.32 -3.06 8.26
C PHE A 161 -13.41 -3.56 9.38
N LEU A 162 -13.58 -4.82 9.80
CA LEU A 162 -12.73 -5.40 10.82
C LEU A 162 -11.26 -5.49 10.37
N VAL A 163 -11.03 -5.94 9.15
CA VAL A 163 -9.70 -6.03 8.54
C VAL A 163 -9.08 -4.64 8.39
N PHE A 164 -9.86 -3.64 7.98
CA PHE A 164 -9.41 -2.25 7.96
C PHE A 164 -8.91 -1.79 9.32
N PHE A 165 -9.67 -2.04 10.40
CA PHE A 165 -9.24 -1.66 11.74
C PHE A 165 -8.02 -2.45 12.24
N TYR A 166 -7.86 -3.71 11.85
CA TYR A 166 -6.67 -4.49 12.19
C TYR A 166 -5.41 -3.91 11.54
N ILE A 167 -5.50 -3.55 10.26
CA ILE A 167 -4.43 -2.89 9.52
C ILE A 167 -4.11 -1.52 10.13
N LEU A 168 -5.14 -0.73 10.44
CA LEU A 168 -4.96 0.56 11.11
C LEU A 168 -4.28 0.39 12.47
N GLY A 169 -4.69 -0.62 13.25
CA GLY A 169 -4.07 -0.95 14.52
C GLY A 169 -2.62 -1.41 14.38
N PHE A 170 -2.27 -2.11 13.30
CA PHE A 170 -0.88 -2.43 12.97
C PHE A 170 -0.07 -1.17 12.64
N PHE A 171 -0.62 -0.25 11.84
CA PHE A 171 0.02 1.00 11.49
C PHE A 171 0.29 1.89 12.71
N THR A 172 -0.68 2.01 13.64
CA THR A 172 -0.50 2.78 14.86
C THR A 172 0.57 2.18 15.78
N ILE A 173 0.73 0.84 15.82
CA ILE A 173 1.85 0.20 16.52
C ILE A 173 3.19 0.61 15.90
N LEU A 174 3.33 0.55 14.57
CA LEU A 174 4.56 0.94 13.88
C LEU A 174 4.91 2.41 14.14
N LEU A 175 3.94 3.30 14.02
CA LEU A 175 4.13 4.72 14.33
C LEU A 175 4.53 4.96 15.79
N THR A 176 3.94 4.20 16.72
CA THR A 176 4.29 4.29 18.15
C THR A 176 5.73 3.81 18.37
N LEU A 177 6.16 2.76 17.68
CA LEU A 177 7.53 2.25 17.76
C LEU A 177 8.55 3.27 17.23
N THR A 178 8.28 3.88 16.06
CA THR A 178 9.14 4.94 15.51
C THR A 178 9.14 6.19 16.39
N GLY A 179 7.98 6.57 16.93
CA GLY A 179 7.86 7.70 17.87
C GLY A 179 8.60 7.44 19.18
N LEU A 180 8.58 6.21 19.69
CA LEU A 180 9.35 5.80 20.86
C LEU A 180 10.86 5.86 20.59
N SER A 181 11.30 5.40 19.42
CA SER A 181 12.70 5.50 19.00
C SER A 181 13.13 6.96 18.95
N TYR A 182 12.36 7.83 18.29
CA TYR A 182 12.62 9.26 18.21
C TYR A 182 12.65 9.93 19.60
N PHE A 183 11.70 9.59 20.47
CA PHE A 183 11.66 10.10 21.83
C PHE A 183 12.94 9.73 22.60
N VAL A 184 13.40 8.48 22.47
CA VAL A 184 14.64 8.03 23.11
C VAL A 184 15.86 8.72 22.52
N THR A 185 15.95 8.93 21.20
CA THR A 185 17.14 9.50 20.55
C THR A 185 17.22 11.02 20.65
N GLU A 186 16.11 11.74 20.44
CA GLU A 186 16.15 13.21 20.31
C GLU A 186 15.62 13.94 21.54
N VAL A 187 14.60 13.40 22.20
CA VAL A 187 13.92 14.12 23.31
C VAL A 187 14.55 13.80 24.66
N LEU A 188 14.97 12.54 24.85
CA LEU A 188 15.55 12.10 26.11
C LEU A 188 16.96 12.68 26.27
N ASN A 189 17.10 13.73 27.07
CA ASN A 189 18.36 14.43 27.35
C ASN A 189 19.26 13.66 28.35
N LEU A 190 19.45 12.37 28.11
CA LEU A 190 20.39 11.51 28.84
C LEU A 190 21.63 11.27 27.97
N LYS A 191 22.81 11.10 28.58
CA LYS A 191 24.06 10.84 27.86
C LYS A 191 24.56 9.41 28.09
N GLY A 192 25.28 8.88 27.10
CA GLY A 192 26.07 7.65 27.22
C GLY A 192 25.25 6.36 27.38
N ILE A 193 25.77 5.46 28.22
CA ILE A 193 25.27 4.07 28.40
C ILE A 193 23.85 4.04 28.96
N LEU A 194 23.49 4.98 29.84
CA LEU A 194 22.17 5.02 30.48
C LEU A 194 21.04 5.25 29.46
N LYS A 195 21.24 6.16 28.50
CA LYS A 195 20.29 6.40 27.39
C LYS A 195 20.07 5.12 26.58
N LYS A 196 21.15 4.42 26.22
CA LYS A 196 21.09 3.15 25.48
C LYS A 196 20.37 2.07 26.27
N ALA A 197 20.67 1.92 27.56
CA ALA A 197 20.03 0.92 28.42
C ALA A 197 18.52 1.16 28.56
N ILE A 198 18.10 2.40 28.79
CA ILE A 198 16.68 2.76 28.87
C ILE A 198 15.99 2.53 27.52
N GLY A 199 16.61 2.96 26.41
CA GLY A 199 16.09 2.73 25.06
C GLY A 199 15.85 1.25 24.76
N ILE A 200 16.86 0.41 25.01
CA ILE A 200 16.77 -1.04 24.82
C ILE A 200 15.66 -1.63 25.71
N CYS A 201 15.58 -1.22 26.97
CA CYS A 201 14.55 -1.69 27.90
C CYS A 201 13.13 -1.34 27.41
N MET A 202 12.92 -0.10 26.94
CA MET A 202 11.63 0.34 26.40
C MET A 202 11.24 -0.45 25.14
N VAL A 203 12.19 -0.66 24.21
CA VAL A 203 11.94 -1.43 22.97
C VAL A 203 11.61 -2.89 23.29
N ILE A 204 12.33 -3.53 24.23
CA ILE A 204 12.05 -4.91 24.65
C ILE A 204 10.67 -5.00 25.32
N LEU A 205 10.34 -4.09 26.23
CA LEU A 205 9.05 -4.09 26.92
C LEU A 205 7.89 -3.87 25.95
N PHE A 206 8.04 -2.94 25.02
CA PHE A 206 7.04 -2.67 23.99
C PHE A 206 6.91 -3.85 23.01
N GLY A 207 8.04 -4.41 22.56
CA GLY A 207 8.11 -5.60 21.71
C GLY A 207 7.44 -6.82 22.36
N MET A 208 7.63 -7.02 23.67
CA MET A 208 6.92 -8.04 24.43
C MET A 208 5.40 -7.79 24.44
N GLY A 209 4.98 -6.54 24.60
CA GLY A 209 3.56 -6.17 24.48
C GLY A 209 2.96 -6.45 23.11
N ILE A 210 3.69 -6.16 22.02
CA ILE A 210 3.30 -6.51 20.64
C ILE A 210 3.14 -8.02 20.52
N LEU A 211 4.15 -8.79 20.96
CA LEU A 211 4.16 -10.25 20.85
C LEU A 211 2.99 -10.88 21.61
N LEU A 212 2.76 -10.48 22.86
CA LEU A 212 1.64 -11.00 23.67
C LEU A 212 0.29 -10.67 23.04
N THR A 213 0.14 -9.44 22.53
CA THR A 213 -1.11 -9.02 21.85
C THR A 213 -1.32 -9.79 20.55
N PHE A 214 -0.27 -10.04 19.78
CA PHE A 214 -0.32 -10.83 18.57
C PHE A 214 -0.70 -12.30 18.87
N ILE A 215 -0.11 -12.90 19.91
CA ILE A 215 -0.48 -14.25 20.35
C ILE A 215 -1.95 -14.29 20.77
N ASP A 216 -2.43 -13.34 21.58
CA ASP A 216 -3.84 -13.27 21.97
C ASP A 216 -4.78 -13.14 20.76
N PHE A 217 -4.38 -12.33 19.78
CA PHE A 217 -5.12 -12.12 18.54
C PHE A 217 -5.27 -13.40 17.71
N ILE A 218 -4.16 -14.07 17.40
CA ILE A 218 -4.15 -15.32 16.62
C ILE A 218 -4.87 -16.46 17.35
N THR A 219 -4.67 -16.55 18.67
CA THR A 219 -5.27 -17.61 19.50
C THR A 219 -6.70 -17.30 19.94
N MET A 220 -7.27 -16.16 19.52
CA MET A 220 -8.64 -15.73 19.82
C MET A 220 -8.92 -15.61 21.34
N GLY A 221 -7.97 -15.05 22.09
CA GLY A 221 -8.15 -14.78 23.52
C GLY A 221 -7.58 -15.85 24.45
N TYR A 222 -6.65 -16.70 24.00
CA TYR A 222 -6.11 -17.78 24.85
C TYR A 222 -5.43 -17.25 26.13
N LEU A 223 -4.70 -16.14 26.03
CA LEU A 223 -3.98 -15.53 27.17
C LEU A 223 -4.93 -15.05 28.28
N LYS A 224 -6.19 -14.75 27.94
CA LYS A 224 -7.24 -14.31 28.87
C LYS A 224 -7.84 -15.46 29.68
N LYS A 225 -7.64 -16.72 29.27
CA LYS A 225 -8.28 -17.88 29.90
C LYS A 225 -7.58 -18.36 31.17
N ASN A 226 -6.25 -18.25 31.24
CA ASN A 226 -5.47 -18.68 32.39
C ASN A 226 -5.28 -17.50 33.36
N LYS A 227 -5.64 -17.70 34.64
CA LYS A 227 -5.58 -16.67 35.70
C LYS A 227 -4.20 -16.03 35.85
N TYR A 228 -3.12 -16.81 35.80
CA TYR A 228 -1.76 -16.31 36.00
C TYR A 228 -1.23 -15.56 34.77
N ILE A 229 -1.44 -16.14 33.58
CA ILE A 229 -1.05 -15.52 32.31
C ILE A 229 -1.83 -14.23 32.09
N SER A 230 -3.12 -14.23 32.40
CA SER A 230 -3.99 -13.05 32.28
C SER A 230 -3.54 -11.93 33.21
N LEU A 231 -3.00 -12.21 34.39
CA LEU A 231 -2.52 -11.18 35.31
C LEU A 231 -1.33 -10.40 34.70
N VAL A 232 -0.36 -11.12 34.12
CA VAL A 232 0.81 -10.51 33.46
C VAL A 232 0.42 -9.83 32.15
N TYR A 233 -0.52 -10.40 31.39
CA TYR A 233 -0.95 -9.87 30.11
C TYR A 233 -1.86 -8.63 30.25
N TYR A 234 -2.63 -8.50 31.34
CA TYR A 234 -3.66 -7.46 31.48
C TYR A 234 -3.16 -6.01 31.31
N PRO A 235 -2.00 -5.59 31.87
CA PRO A 235 -1.45 -4.26 31.62
C PRO A 235 -1.16 -4.00 30.12
N PHE A 236 -0.53 -4.96 29.44
CA PHE A 236 -0.28 -4.89 28.00
C PHE A 236 -1.58 -4.85 27.22
N TYR A 237 -2.55 -5.72 27.54
CA TYR A 237 -3.87 -5.72 26.93
C TYR A 237 -4.53 -4.34 27.00
N ARG A 238 -4.51 -3.68 28.17
CA ARG A 238 -5.11 -2.35 28.35
C ARG A 238 -4.39 -1.29 27.51
N LEU A 239 -3.05 -1.26 27.54
CA LEU A 239 -2.26 -0.31 26.73
C LEU A 239 -2.54 -0.50 25.23
N PHE A 240 -2.41 -1.73 24.74
CA PHE A 240 -2.62 -2.06 23.33
C PHE A 240 -4.07 -1.90 22.89
N THR A 241 -5.04 -1.88 23.81
CA THR A 241 -6.44 -1.54 23.49
C THR A 241 -6.57 -0.16 22.87
N TYR A 242 -5.88 0.82 23.43
CA TYR A 242 -5.90 2.19 22.95
C TYR A 242 -4.97 2.38 21.77
N LEU A 243 -3.75 1.82 21.84
CA LEU A 243 -2.79 1.94 20.74
C LEU A 243 -3.32 1.36 19.43
N THR A 244 -3.94 0.18 19.46
CA THR A 244 -4.47 -0.48 18.26
C THR A 244 -5.89 -0.04 17.90
N LEU A 245 -6.45 0.93 18.61
CA LEU A 245 -7.85 1.36 18.48
C LEU A 245 -8.87 0.21 18.65
N SER A 246 -8.47 -0.86 19.34
CA SER A 246 -9.29 -2.06 19.55
C SER A 246 -10.64 -1.77 20.20
N PHE A 247 -10.76 -0.71 21.00
CA PHE A 247 -12.02 -0.36 21.64
C PHE A 247 -13.17 -0.12 20.63
N LEU A 248 -12.85 0.32 19.40
CA LEU A 248 -13.84 0.57 18.35
C LEU A 248 -14.41 -0.73 17.77
N TYR A 249 -13.57 -1.74 17.58
CA TYR A 249 -13.94 -2.96 16.83
C TYR A 249 -14.08 -4.22 17.69
N ARG A 250 -13.62 -4.22 18.95
CA ARG A 250 -13.74 -5.40 19.83
C ARG A 250 -15.16 -5.95 19.99
N PRO A 251 -16.22 -5.13 20.08
CA PRO A 251 -17.59 -5.66 20.11
C PRO A 251 -17.91 -6.50 18.87
N LEU A 252 -17.44 -6.10 17.69
CA LEU A 252 -17.56 -6.87 16.45
C LEU A 252 -16.80 -8.18 16.56
N VAL A 253 -15.54 -8.14 17.02
CA VAL A 253 -14.70 -9.35 17.18
C VAL A 253 -15.37 -10.36 18.10
N TYR A 254 -15.81 -9.93 19.28
CA TYR A 254 -16.45 -10.84 20.23
C TYR A 254 -17.78 -11.38 19.71
N ASN A 255 -18.57 -10.58 19.00
CA ASN A 255 -19.78 -11.05 18.32
C ASN A 255 -19.46 -12.12 17.25
N PHE A 256 -18.40 -11.90 16.47
CA PHE A 256 -17.93 -12.86 15.48
C PHE A 256 -17.45 -14.18 16.10
N LEU A 257 -16.71 -14.10 17.21
CA LEU A 257 -16.15 -15.27 17.89
C LEU A 257 -17.20 -16.10 18.62
N ASP A 258 -18.26 -15.48 19.14
CA ASP A 258 -19.38 -16.16 19.78
C ASP A 258 -20.20 -16.99 18.76
N ASN A 259 -20.31 -16.48 17.52
CA ASN A 259 -21.01 -17.20 16.46
C ASN A 259 -20.13 -18.30 15.83
N LYS A 260 -20.59 -19.57 15.86
CA LYS A 260 -19.88 -20.72 15.22
C LYS A 260 -19.48 -20.46 13.77
N PHE A 261 -20.34 -19.81 13.00
CA PHE A 261 -20.08 -19.49 11.59
C PHE A 261 -19.08 -18.34 11.46
N GLY A 262 -19.26 -17.27 12.24
CA GLY A 262 -18.36 -16.13 12.28
C GLY A 262 -16.94 -16.53 12.67
N ARG A 263 -16.80 -17.36 13.70
CA ARG A 263 -15.52 -17.92 14.16
C ARG A 263 -14.82 -18.74 13.08
N ARG A 264 -15.56 -19.61 12.37
CA ARG A 264 -14.99 -20.40 11.27
C ARG A 264 -14.51 -19.51 10.14
N LEU A 265 -15.32 -18.53 9.75
CA LEU A 265 -14.95 -17.62 8.67
C LEU A 265 -13.74 -16.77 9.04
N SER A 266 -13.68 -16.24 10.27
CA SER A 266 -12.53 -15.51 10.80
C SER A 266 -11.23 -16.32 10.74
N LEU A 267 -11.27 -17.62 11.09
CA LEU A 267 -10.13 -18.53 10.94
C LEU A 267 -9.72 -18.76 9.48
N MET A 268 -10.65 -18.68 8.53
CA MET A 268 -10.37 -18.87 7.11
C MET A 268 -9.84 -17.61 6.41
N LEU A 269 -10.00 -16.43 7.01
CA LEU A 269 -9.57 -15.17 6.38
C LEU A 269 -8.05 -15.12 6.18
N LEU A 270 -7.27 -15.36 7.22
CA LEU A 270 -5.81 -15.32 7.14
C LEU A 270 -5.23 -16.27 6.07
N PRO A 271 -5.56 -17.58 6.06
CA PRO A 271 -5.06 -18.48 5.01
C PRO A 271 -5.59 -18.11 3.63
N SER A 272 -6.79 -17.52 3.51
CA SER A 272 -7.29 -17.05 2.21
C SER A 272 -6.47 -15.88 1.66
N TYR A 273 -6.05 -14.92 2.50
CA TYR A 273 -5.18 -13.83 2.06
C TYR A 273 -3.77 -14.33 1.72
N LEU A 274 -3.22 -15.26 2.51
CA LEU A 274 -1.93 -15.89 2.18
C LEU A 274 -1.99 -16.65 0.86
N ALA A 275 -3.09 -17.34 0.59
CA ALA A 275 -3.31 -18.00 -0.70
C ALA A 275 -3.38 -16.99 -1.85
N ILE A 276 -4.10 -15.88 -1.68
CA ILE A 276 -4.16 -14.81 -2.69
C ILE A 276 -2.76 -14.25 -2.97
N ILE A 277 -1.97 -13.97 -1.94
CA ILE A 277 -0.60 -13.49 -2.09
C ILE A 277 0.24 -14.54 -2.84
N PHE A 278 0.16 -15.82 -2.47
CA PHE A 278 0.88 -16.88 -3.16
C PHE A 278 0.46 -17.01 -4.64
N PHE A 279 -0.84 -16.99 -4.94
CA PHE A 279 -1.30 -17.06 -6.32
C PHE A 279 -0.91 -15.81 -7.13
N SER A 280 -0.79 -14.64 -6.50
CA SER A 280 -0.30 -13.43 -7.16
C SER A 280 1.19 -13.44 -7.51
N THR A 281 1.98 -14.35 -6.93
CA THR A 281 3.39 -14.51 -7.31
C THR A 281 3.61 -15.47 -8.49
N LEU A 282 2.57 -16.16 -8.94
CA LEU A 282 2.65 -17.03 -10.11
C LEU A 282 2.80 -16.18 -11.38
N TYR A 283 3.85 -16.46 -12.16
CA TYR A 283 4.08 -15.84 -13.46
C TYR A 283 4.23 -16.91 -14.53
N TYR A 284 3.80 -16.57 -15.76
CA TYR A 284 3.98 -17.44 -16.91
C TYR A 284 5.35 -17.19 -17.54
N GLN A 285 6.18 -18.22 -17.61
CA GLN A 285 7.49 -18.14 -18.24
C GLN A 285 7.34 -18.37 -19.76
N ASN A 286 7.41 -17.29 -20.54
CA ASN A 286 7.27 -17.34 -22.00
C ASN A 286 8.46 -17.97 -22.73
N SER A 287 9.67 -17.92 -22.18
CA SER A 287 10.88 -18.36 -22.85
C SER A 287 11.86 -19.05 -21.90
N ASN A 288 12.57 -20.04 -22.44
CA ASN A 288 13.64 -20.75 -21.75
C ASN A 288 14.92 -19.91 -21.65
N TYR A 289 15.08 -18.90 -22.52
CA TYR A 289 16.32 -18.13 -22.66
C TYR A 289 16.13 -16.64 -22.38
N ILE A 290 14.93 -16.11 -22.59
CA ILE A 290 14.63 -14.69 -22.48
C ILE A 290 13.69 -14.48 -21.30
N LEU A 291 14.24 -13.95 -20.22
CA LEU A 291 13.46 -13.52 -19.07
C LEU A 291 13.29 -12.01 -19.15
N LYS A 292 12.05 -11.54 -18.94
CA LYS A 292 11.83 -10.12 -18.69
C LYS A 292 12.61 -9.76 -17.43
N THR A 293 13.54 -8.82 -17.56
CA THR A 293 14.40 -8.36 -16.46
C THR A 293 14.37 -6.84 -16.41
N ASP A 294 14.60 -6.31 -15.20
CA ASP A 294 14.68 -4.88 -14.94
C ASP A 294 16.13 -4.36 -14.99
N ILE A 295 17.05 -5.22 -15.47
CA ILE A 295 18.47 -4.92 -15.60
C ILE A 295 18.81 -4.80 -17.09
N SER A 296 19.35 -3.65 -17.46
CA SER A 296 19.88 -3.44 -18.81
C SER A 296 21.26 -4.06 -18.96
N SER A 297 21.51 -4.66 -20.12
CA SER A 297 22.78 -5.28 -20.49
C SER A 297 23.11 -4.96 -21.94
N GLU A 298 24.24 -5.47 -22.43
CA GLU A 298 24.61 -5.31 -23.84
C GLU A 298 23.60 -5.93 -24.80
N VAL A 299 22.84 -6.93 -24.37
CA VAL A 299 21.89 -7.70 -25.19
C VAL A 299 20.43 -7.45 -24.83
N TYR A 300 20.16 -6.75 -23.74
CA TYR A 300 18.81 -6.45 -23.26
C TYR A 300 18.68 -4.97 -22.90
N SER A 301 17.79 -4.25 -23.58
CA SER A 301 17.49 -2.85 -23.27
C SER A 301 16.34 -2.77 -22.27
N TYR A 302 16.60 -2.28 -21.06
CA TYR A 302 15.52 -2.02 -20.11
C TYR A 302 14.85 -0.66 -20.40
N GLN A 303 13.52 -0.64 -20.44
CA GLN A 303 12.73 0.52 -20.86
C GLN A 303 13.02 1.77 -20.04
N ASN A 304 13.27 1.61 -18.73
CA ASN A 304 13.40 2.73 -17.81
C ASN A 304 14.73 3.49 -17.94
N HIS A 305 15.56 3.18 -18.94
CA HIS A 305 16.74 3.98 -19.29
C HIS A 305 16.49 4.94 -20.46
N TYR A 306 15.29 4.97 -21.05
CA TYR A 306 14.98 5.78 -22.22
C TYR A 306 13.79 6.70 -21.93
N GLU A 307 14.02 8.01 -21.95
CA GLU A 307 13.02 9.02 -21.55
C GLU A 307 11.78 8.99 -22.46
N ASP A 308 11.96 8.76 -23.76
CA ASP A 308 10.87 8.63 -24.75
C ASP A 308 9.91 7.47 -24.48
N LEU A 309 10.34 6.46 -23.72
CA LEU A 309 9.52 5.32 -23.33
C LEU A 309 8.86 5.48 -21.96
N LEU A 310 9.17 6.55 -21.21
CA LEU A 310 8.58 6.83 -19.89
C LEU A 310 7.27 7.61 -20.05
N ILE A 311 6.23 7.00 -20.60
CA ILE A 311 4.97 7.69 -20.98
C ILE A 311 4.05 7.87 -19.78
N GLU A 312 3.91 6.86 -18.93
CA GLU A 312 2.98 6.91 -17.80
C GLU A 312 3.57 7.70 -16.63
N LYS A 313 2.71 8.22 -15.75
CA LYS A 313 3.18 8.89 -14.51
C LYS A 313 3.86 7.91 -13.54
N THR A 314 3.52 6.63 -13.65
CA THR A 314 4.11 5.51 -12.94
C THR A 314 5.42 5.02 -13.56
N ASP A 315 5.79 5.50 -14.75
CA ASP A 315 7.05 5.17 -15.38
C ASP A 315 8.14 6.09 -14.86
N PHE A 316 9.04 5.52 -14.08
CA PHE A 316 10.19 6.23 -13.54
C PHE A 316 11.44 5.80 -14.27
N GLY A 317 12.28 6.78 -14.61
CA GLY A 317 13.63 6.49 -15.04
C GLY A 317 14.38 5.77 -13.93
N ASN A 318 15.14 4.75 -14.32
CA ASN A 318 16.09 4.10 -13.43
C ASN A 318 17.25 5.07 -13.12
N ILE A 319 18.27 4.65 -12.39
CA ILE A 319 19.38 5.50 -11.91
C ILE A 319 19.89 6.48 -12.98
N ILE A 320 20.02 6.06 -14.25
CA ILE A 320 20.34 6.91 -15.39
C ILE A 320 19.33 6.73 -16.54
N THR A 321 18.97 7.83 -17.22
CA THR A 321 18.27 7.82 -18.52
C THR A 321 19.05 8.55 -19.62
N ILE A 322 18.75 8.15 -20.87
CA ILE A 322 19.12 8.83 -22.10
C ILE A 322 17.83 9.17 -22.89
N PRO A 323 17.88 10.09 -23.88
CA PRO A 323 16.68 10.53 -24.58
C PRO A 323 15.88 9.43 -25.26
N SER A 324 16.55 8.51 -25.96
CA SER A 324 15.91 7.42 -26.70
C SER A 324 16.89 6.30 -27.03
N LYS A 325 16.40 5.18 -27.57
CA LYS A 325 17.26 4.11 -28.10
C LYS A 325 18.07 4.55 -29.31
N VAL A 326 17.56 5.49 -30.11
CA VAL A 326 18.16 5.93 -31.37
C VAL A 326 18.50 7.41 -31.28
N ILE A 327 19.80 7.71 -31.18
CA ILE A 327 20.34 9.05 -31.00
C ILE A 327 20.82 9.60 -32.34
N ARG A 328 20.10 10.61 -32.84
CA ARG A 328 20.40 11.31 -34.11
C ARG A 328 21.20 12.59 -33.92
N THR A 329 21.13 13.14 -32.72
CA THR A 329 21.81 14.38 -32.35
C THR A 329 23.33 14.19 -32.30
N PRO A 330 24.12 15.25 -32.56
CA PRO A 330 25.58 15.23 -32.42
C PRO A 330 26.05 15.17 -30.95
N TYR A 331 25.11 15.09 -30.01
CA TYR A 331 25.35 14.99 -28.59
C TYR A 331 24.46 13.92 -27.96
N LEU A 332 24.92 13.38 -26.83
CA LEU A 332 24.17 12.48 -25.96
C LEU A 332 23.90 13.19 -24.63
N GLN A 333 22.64 13.49 -24.36
CA GLN A 333 22.22 13.91 -23.01
C GLN A 333 22.17 12.68 -22.10
N ILE A 334 22.67 12.84 -20.87
CA ILE A 334 22.56 11.84 -19.82
C ILE A 334 21.94 12.50 -18.60
N PHE A 335 20.89 11.88 -18.05
CA PHE A 335 20.24 12.31 -16.83
C PHE A 335 20.44 11.25 -15.74
N LEU A 336 21.08 11.62 -14.64
CA LEU A 336 21.31 10.81 -13.45
C LEU A 336 20.29 11.23 -12.38
N TYR A 337 19.36 10.36 -12.03
CA TYR A 337 18.36 10.67 -11.00
C TYR A 337 19.01 10.76 -9.63
N TYR A 338 18.56 11.71 -8.81
CA TYR A 338 18.99 11.80 -7.43
C TYR A 338 18.40 10.65 -6.59
N THR A 339 19.25 10.00 -5.79
CA THR A 339 18.87 8.95 -4.83
C THR A 339 19.59 9.18 -3.50
N GLU A 340 19.07 8.60 -2.42
CA GLU A 340 19.73 8.66 -1.11
C GLU A 340 21.15 8.07 -1.15
N GLN A 341 21.36 7.00 -1.92
CA GLN A 341 22.68 6.37 -2.09
C GLN A 341 23.70 7.28 -2.79
N ILE A 342 23.28 8.07 -3.79
CA ILE A 342 24.18 9.03 -4.44
C ILE A 342 24.71 10.02 -3.40
N GLU A 343 23.83 10.52 -2.53
CA GLU A 343 24.23 11.45 -1.48
C GLU A 343 25.12 10.78 -0.42
N ASP A 344 24.82 9.54 -0.03
CA ASP A 344 25.68 8.77 0.88
C ASP A 344 27.09 8.58 0.30
N HIS A 345 27.22 8.23 -0.99
CA HIS A 345 28.51 8.12 -1.66
C HIS A 345 29.27 9.44 -1.74
N VAL A 346 28.56 10.56 -1.95
CA VAL A 346 29.18 11.90 -1.91
C VAL A 346 29.73 12.19 -0.51
N PHE A 347 28.99 11.85 0.56
CA PHE A 347 29.45 12.04 1.93
C PHE A 347 30.61 11.11 2.33
N GLU A 348 30.63 9.89 1.80
CA GLU A 348 31.73 8.93 2.00
C GLU A 348 33.02 9.39 1.31
N SER A 349 32.90 9.89 0.08
CA SER A 349 34.01 10.41 -0.71
C SER A 349 34.55 11.73 -0.15
N ASN A 350 33.66 12.65 0.23
CA ASN A 350 34.03 13.95 0.76
C ASN A 350 33.36 14.21 2.12
N LYS A 351 34.07 13.84 3.19
CA LYS A 351 33.59 14.00 4.57
C LYS A 351 33.29 15.44 4.98
N ASN A 352 33.83 16.44 4.27
CA ASN A 352 33.55 17.86 4.58
C ASN A 352 32.13 18.26 4.18
N LEU A 353 31.52 17.54 3.23
CA LEU A 353 30.12 17.76 2.83
C LEU A 353 29.13 17.10 3.79
N LYS A 354 29.58 16.14 4.61
CA LYS A 354 28.70 15.43 5.54
C LYS A 354 28.23 16.38 6.64
N PRO A 355 26.92 16.64 6.77
CA PRO A 355 26.42 17.52 7.80
C PRO A 355 26.59 16.88 9.19
N LYS A 356 26.66 17.71 10.23
CA LYS A 356 26.70 17.24 11.63
C LYS A 356 25.43 16.48 12.02
N GLU A 357 24.30 16.94 11.49
CA GLU A 357 22.98 16.33 11.64
C GLU A 357 22.40 16.07 10.25
N ASP A 358 21.98 14.84 9.99
CA ASP A 358 21.34 14.47 8.72
C ASP A 358 19.87 14.91 8.74
N LEU A 359 19.51 15.75 7.78
CA LEU A 359 18.19 16.38 7.69
C LEU A 359 17.27 15.68 6.67
N ARG A 360 17.70 14.55 6.10
CA ARG A 360 16.90 13.72 5.19
C ARG A 360 15.85 12.97 6.01
N SER A 361 14.62 13.44 5.96
CA SER A 361 13.50 12.85 6.71
C SER A 361 12.15 13.35 6.18
N PHE A 362 11.05 12.82 6.71
CA PHE A 362 9.73 13.37 6.48
C PHE A 362 9.64 14.77 7.10
N LYS A 363 9.46 15.78 6.24
CA LYS A 363 9.22 17.16 6.67
C LYS A 363 7.72 17.46 6.61
N SER A 364 7.27 18.28 7.54
CA SER A 364 5.90 18.78 7.59
C SER A 364 5.96 20.29 7.66
N ASP A 365 5.29 20.98 6.74
CA ASP A 365 5.20 22.43 6.76
C ASP A 365 4.46 22.96 8.01
N PHE A 366 3.68 22.11 8.66
CA PHE A 366 3.04 22.43 9.94
C PHE A 366 4.01 22.43 11.12
N VAL A 367 5.12 21.70 11.03
CA VAL A 367 6.12 21.59 12.10
C VAL A 367 7.40 22.24 11.60
N ASN A 368 7.49 23.57 11.80
CA ASN A 368 8.66 24.35 11.42
C ASN A 368 9.80 24.06 12.42
N ILE A 369 10.64 23.07 12.10
CA ILE A 369 11.94 22.92 12.77
C ILE A 369 12.84 23.99 12.15
N ASN A 370 13.08 25.07 12.90
CA ASN A 370 14.01 26.14 12.50
C ASN A 370 15.42 25.55 12.36
N ILE A 371 15.80 25.24 11.12
CA ILE A 371 17.13 24.77 10.79
C ILE A 371 17.92 25.95 10.21
N GLU A 372 19.03 26.29 10.84
CA GLU A 372 19.97 27.30 10.34
C GLU A 372 20.44 26.92 8.93
N THR A 373 20.15 27.79 7.96
CA THR A 373 20.54 27.60 6.55
C THR A 373 21.86 28.32 6.27
N ASN A 374 22.94 27.94 6.95
CA ASN A 374 24.25 28.53 6.68
C ASN A 374 24.88 27.99 5.37
N ASN A 375 25.42 28.91 4.55
CA ASN A 375 26.31 28.74 3.39
C ASN A 375 26.09 27.55 2.42
N LYS A 376 24.84 27.33 1.96
CA LYS A 376 24.54 26.29 0.96
C LYS A 376 25.18 26.51 -0.43
N LYS A 377 25.63 27.73 -0.77
CA LYS A 377 26.11 28.02 -2.14
C LYS A 377 27.48 27.39 -2.42
N ASP A 378 28.43 27.50 -1.49
CA ASP A 378 29.79 26.96 -1.64
C ASP A 378 29.78 25.42 -1.60
N LEU A 379 28.96 24.85 -0.70
CA LEU A 379 28.82 23.39 -0.57
C LEU A 379 28.24 22.71 -1.81
N ARG A 380 27.41 23.39 -2.62
CA ARG A 380 26.87 22.81 -3.87
C ARG A 380 27.93 22.62 -4.94
N LEU A 381 28.90 23.53 -5.03
CA LEU A 381 30.00 23.42 -5.98
C LEU A 381 30.91 22.25 -5.60
N ASP A 382 31.25 22.16 -4.32
CA ASP A 382 32.02 21.04 -3.78
C ASP A 382 31.27 19.70 -3.94
N TYR A 383 29.95 19.70 -3.76
CA TYR A 383 29.09 18.53 -4.03
C TYR A 383 29.19 18.08 -5.49
N LEU A 384 28.97 18.99 -6.45
CA LEU A 384 29.04 18.65 -7.88
C LEU A 384 30.45 18.21 -8.29
N LYS A 385 31.49 18.83 -7.74
CA LYS A 385 32.88 18.42 -7.97
C LYS A 385 33.10 16.99 -7.51
N THR A 386 32.67 16.68 -6.29
CA THR A 386 32.79 15.32 -5.72
C THR A 386 31.99 14.33 -6.58
N LEU A 387 30.75 14.65 -6.96
CA LEU A 387 29.92 13.82 -7.84
C LEU A 387 30.62 13.50 -9.18
N ASN A 388 31.19 14.51 -9.84
CA ASN A 388 31.91 14.35 -11.10
C ASN A 388 33.21 13.52 -10.99
N GLU A 389 33.81 13.45 -9.80
CA GLU A 389 34.98 12.61 -9.52
C GLU A 389 34.59 11.15 -9.25
N ILE A 390 33.44 10.93 -8.61
CA ILE A 390 32.94 9.61 -8.22
C ILE A 390 32.42 8.80 -9.43
N TYR A 391 31.68 9.45 -10.33
CA TYR A 391 31.05 8.77 -11.47
C TYR A 391 31.93 8.84 -12.72
N SER A 392 32.26 7.67 -13.28
CA SER A 392 33.02 7.58 -14.54
C SER A 392 32.12 7.07 -15.66
N ILE A 393 32.04 7.83 -16.75
CA ILE A 393 31.20 7.50 -17.91
C ILE A 393 32.07 6.97 -19.05
N ARG A 394 31.65 5.88 -19.67
CA ARG A 394 32.31 5.28 -20.84
C ARG A 394 31.30 5.01 -21.94
N ILE A 395 31.65 5.35 -23.17
CA ILE A 395 30.94 4.90 -24.36
C ILE A 395 31.88 3.93 -25.09
N ASP A 396 31.46 2.68 -25.20
CA ASP A 396 32.27 1.55 -25.65
C ASP A 396 33.57 1.42 -24.83
N SER A 397 34.73 1.71 -25.45
CA SER A 397 36.05 1.73 -24.82
C SER A 397 36.52 3.14 -24.40
N SER A 398 35.84 4.18 -24.86
CA SER A 398 36.27 5.58 -24.68
C SER A 398 35.74 6.15 -23.37
N LYS A 399 36.62 6.78 -22.58
CA LYS A 399 36.26 7.44 -21.32
C LYS A 399 35.87 8.90 -21.56
N TYR A 400 34.74 9.31 -21.00
CA TYR A 400 34.25 10.67 -21.03
C TYR A 400 34.34 11.28 -19.62
N LYS A 401 34.72 12.56 -19.54
CA LYS A 401 34.77 13.29 -18.27
C LYS A 401 33.36 13.77 -17.93
N ALA A 402 32.83 13.35 -16.78
CA ALA A 402 31.54 13.84 -16.30
C ALA A 402 31.60 15.34 -15.97
N ASP A 403 30.58 16.07 -16.40
CA ASP A 403 30.37 17.48 -16.07
C ASP A 403 28.87 17.70 -15.82
N PHE A 404 28.42 17.20 -14.67
CA PHE A 404 27.03 17.23 -14.25
C PHE A 404 26.62 18.60 -13.69
N ILE A 405 25.41 19.03 -14.04
CA ILE A 405 24.71 20.16 -13.40
C ILE A 405 23.43 19.66 -12.71
N ILE A 406 23.00 20.35 -11.64
CA ILE A 406 21.73 20.03 -10.97
C ILE A 406 20.57 20.53 -11.83
N SER A 407 19.63 19.65 -12.15
CA SER A 407 18.48 19.97 -12.99
C SER A 407 17.26 19.15 -12.60
N THR A 408 16.12 19.46 -13.22
CA THR A 408 14.90 18.67 -13.12
C THR A 408 14.52 18.11 -14.48
N ASN A 409 14.16 16.84 -14.56
CA ASN A 409 13.72 16.24 -15.82
C ASN A 409 12.31 16.73 -16.22
N SER A 410 11.82 16.21 -17.35
CA SER A 410 10.48 16.49 -17.90
C SER A 410 9.32 16.25 -16.91
N LYS A 411 9.52 15.40 -15.90
CA LYS A 411 8.56 15.04 -14.86
C LYS A 411 8.84 15.72 -13.51
N GLU A 412 9.54 16.87 -13.52
CA GLU A 412 9.92 17.66 -12.33
C GLU A 412 10.74 16.87 -11.29
N ARG A 413 11.45 15.82 -11.71
CA ARG A 413 12.28 15.02 -10.81
C ARG A 413 13.68 15.59 -10.71
N LEU A 414 14.15 15.74 -9.48
CA LEU A 414 15.50 16.22 -9.18
C LEU A 414 16.54 15.20 -9.64
N GLY A 415 17.60 15.69 -10.26
CA GLY A 415 18.74 14.89 -10.63
C GLY A 415 19.88 15.75 -11.17
N PHE A 416 20.72 15.11 -11.96
CA PHE A 416 21.92 15.69 -12.53
C PHE A 416 21.94 15.44 -14.03
N GLU A 417 22.20 16.44 -14.83
CA GLU A 417 22.27 16.30 -16.29
C GLU A 417 23.65 16.68 -16.84
N THR A 418 24.05 16.04 -17.93
CA THR A 418 25.27 16.35 -18.67
C THR A 418 25.10 16.02 -20.16
N TYR A 419 25.96 16.60 -21.01
CA TYR A 419 25.88 16.46 -22.45
C TYR A 419 27.25 16.06 -23.02
N PHE A 420 27.31 14.93 -23.72
CA PHE A 420 28.53 14.45 -24.38
C PHE A 420 28.50 14.69 -25.87
N ASN A 421 29.57 15.22 -26.44
CA ASN A 421 29.74 15.29 -27.87
C ASN A 421 30.00 13.87 -28.43
N ILE A 422 29.15 13.44 -29.37
CA ILE A 422 29.23 12.14 -30.05
C ILE A 422 29.35 12.28 -31.57
N ARG A 423 29.70 13.46 -32.10
CA ARG A 423 29.85 13.70 -33.56
C ARG A 423 30.78 12.73 -34.27
N ASP A 424 31.87 12.38 -33.59
CA ASP A 424 32.92 11.50 -34.13
C ASP A 424 32.63 10.01 -33.87
N LEU A 425 31.51 9.70 -33.21
CA LEU A 425 31.06 8.33 -33.00
C LEU A 425 30.64 7.74 -34.35
N LYS A 426 31.03 6.49 -34.60
CA LYS A 426 30.61 5.76 -35.80
C LYS A 426 29.11 5.53 -35.76
N GLU A 427 28.50 5.25 -36.91
CA GLU A 427 27.10 4.85 -36.94
C GLU A 427 26.96 3.39 -36.52
N GLY A 428 25.89 3.08 -35.79
CA GLY A 428 25.58 1.72 -35.33
C GLY A 428 25.31 1.63 -33.84
N LYS A 429 25.48 0.43 -33.30
CA LYS A 429 25.22 0.11 -31.89
C LYS A 429 26.41 0.50 -31.02
N HIS A 430 26.11 1.19 -29.93
CA HIS A 430 27.05 1.60 -28.89
C HIS A 430 26.56 1.20 -27.51
N ILE A 431 27.50 1.12 -26.57
CA ILE A 431 27.22 0.73 -25.18
C ILE A 431 27.68 1.84 -24.26
N LEU A 432 26.74 2.48 -23.59
CA LEU A 432 27.01 3.39 -22.48
C LEU A 432 27.18 2.59 -21.19
N ARG A 433 28.33 2.74 -20.53
CA ARG A 433 28.61 2.18 -19.20
C ARG A 433 28.89 3.29 -18.22
N ILE A 434 28.25 3.21 -17.06
CA ILE A 434 28.50 4.15 -15.96
C ILE A 434 29.07 3.34 -14.80
N LEU A 435 30.22 3.79 -14.31
CA LEU A 435 30.95 3.19 -13.21
C LEU A 435 30.78 4.07 -11.98
N ALA A 436 30.45 3.44 -10.86
CA ALA A 436 30.39 4.06 -9.55
C ALA A 436 31.32 3.32 -8.59
N PRO A 437 31.76 3.94 -7.49
CA PRO A 437 32.42 3.22 -6.40
C PRO A 437 31.48 2.14 -5.86
N PRO A 438 32.03 1.00 -5.41
CA PRO A 438 31.21 -0.09 -4.90
C PRO A 438 30.38 0.37 -3.69
N ALA A 439 29.17 -0.18 -3.57
CA ALA A 439 28.26 0.10 -2.47
C ALA A 439 28.76 -0.44 -1.10
N ASP A 440 29.79 -1.30 -1.12
CA ASP A 440 30.33 -1.92 0.09
C ASP A 440 31.86 -2.06 -0.01
N SER A 441 32.56 -1.86 1.12
CA SER A 441 34.04 -1.88 1.23
C SER A 441 34.70 -3.23 0.89
N THR A 442 33.89 -4.26 0.68
CA THR A 442 34.30 -5.64 0.38
C THR A 442 34.26 -5.98 -1.11
N GLN A 443 33.75 -5.09 -1.97
CA GLN A 443 33.68 -5.29 -3.43
C GLN A 443 34.83 -4.62 -4.20
N VAL A 444 35.13 -5.17 -5.37
CA VAL A 444 36.20 -4.72 -6.27
C VAL A 444 35.94 -3.27 -6.71
N ALA A 445 36.97 -2.43 -6.70
CA ALA A 445 36.88 -1.05 -7.18
C ALA A 445 36.41 -0.99 -8.65
N ASN A 446 35.32 -0.26 -8.90
CA ASN A 446 34.65 -0.03 -10.19
C ASN A 446 33.73 -1.15 -10.70
N ASP A 447 32.67 -1.48 -9.96
CA ASP A 447 31.58 -2.27 -10.53
C ASP A 447 30.75 -1.41 -11.51
N THR A 448 30.25 -2.04 -12.58
CA THR A 448 29.44 -1.33 -13.58
C THR A 448 28.06 -1.09 -13.01
N LEU A 449 27.75 0.16 -12.67
CA LEU A 449 26.46 0.55 -12.09
C LEU A 449 25.31 0.26 -13.07
N VAL A 450 25.47 0.69 -14.32
CA VAL A 450 24.45 0.59 -15.37
C VAL A 450 25.11 0.42 -16.74
N THR A 451 24.51 -0.43 -17.58
CA THR A 451 24.87 -0.63 -18.99
C THR A 451 23.66 -0.36 -19.88
N ILE A 452 23.73 0.65 -20.75
CA ILE A 452 22.63 1.07 -21.63
C ILE A 452 23.06 0.91 -23.09
N PRO A 453 22.46 0.00 -23.86
CA PRO A 453 22.68 -0.05 -25.31
C PRO A 453 21.91 1.08 -26.00
N PHE A 454 22.54 1.75 -26.96
CA PHE A 454 21.88 2.74 -27.82
C PHE A 454 22.44 2.66 -29.24
N TRP A 455 21.76 3.29 -30.20
CA TRP A 455 22.17 3.34 -31.59
C TRP A 455 22.40 4.78 -32.00
N HIS A 456 23.53 5.07 -32.62
CA HIS A 456 23.84 6.37 -33.20
C HIS A 456 23.73 6.30 -34.72
N PHE A 457 22.94 7.18 -35.31
CA PHE A 457 22.82 7.33 -36.76
C PHE A 457 22.78 8.82 -37.07
N LYS A 458 23.63 9.30 -37.96
CA LYS A 458 23.64 10.72 -38.30
C LYS A 458 22.42 11.00 -39.18
N ASP A 459 21.86 12.19 -39.01
CA ASP A 459 20.79 12.68 -39.88
C ASP A 459 21.31 13.08 -41.27
#